data_AF-A0A101HTN0-F1
#
_entry.id   AF-A0A101HTN0-F1
#
_cell.length_a   1.000
_cell.length_b   1.000
_cell.length_c   1.000
_cell.angle_alpha   90.00
_cell.angle_beta   90.00
_cell.angle_gamma   90.00
#
_symmetry.space_group_name_H-M   'P 1'
#
loop_
_entity.id
_entity.type
_entity.pdbx_description
1 polymer ?
#
loop_
_entity_poly.entity_id
_entity_poly.type
_entity_poly.pdbx_seq_one_letter_code
_entity_poly.pdbx_strand_id
1 'polypeptide(L)' 'MKNLKYSFVIPALNEEKYLGPCIKSILAQKATTSFEIIVSDNG' A
#
# COMPACT_ATOMS: atom_id res chain seq x y z
N MET A 1 20.18 0.25 7.82
CA MET A 1 18.89 0.98 7.79
C MET A 1 18.29 0.83 6.40
N LYS A 2 17.03 0.38 6.27
CA LYS A 2 16.35 0.26 4.97
C LYS A 2 15.98 1.68 4.49
N ASN A 3 16.48 2.10 3.33
CA ASN A 3 16.20 3.42 2.77
C ASN A 3 14.86 3.39 2.02
N LEU A 4 13.75 3.48 2.76
CA LEU A 4 12.40 3.62 2.20
C LEU A 4 12.30 4.98 1.48
N LYS A 5 11.92 4.99 0.20
CA LYS A 5 11.78 6.27 -0.54
C LYS A 5 10.33 6.71 -0.73
N TYR A 6 9.37 5.78 -0.60
CA TYR A 6 7.96 6.07 -0.83
C TYR A 6 7.10 5.38 0.23
N SER A 7 6.04 6.08 0.64
CA SER A 7 5.01 5.56 1.53
C SER A 7 3.66 5.70 0.83
N PHE A 8 3.00 4.57 0.60
CA PHE A 8 1.64 4.54 0.07
C PHE A 8 0.66 4.52 1.23
N VAL A 9 -0.10 5.60 1.42
CA VAL A 9 -1.12 5.71 2.47
C VAL A 9 -2.49 5.49 1.85
N ILE A 10 -3.19 4.44 2.30
CA ILE A 10 -4.49 4.02 1.78
C ILE A 10 -5.53 4.19 2.91
N PRO A 11 -6.35 5.25 2.87
CA PRO A 11 -7.52 5.31 3.73
C PRO A 11 -8.55 4.28 3.27
N ALA A 12 -9.10 3.49 4.19
CA ALA A 12 -10.08 2.46 3.89
C ALA A 12 -11.24 2.51 4.89
N LEU A 13 -12.47 2.31 4.39
CA LEU A 13 -13.69 2.13 5.18
C LEU A 13 -14.61 1.14 4.45
N ASN A 14 -14.80 -0.06 4.99
CA ASN A 14 -15.60 -1.12 4.36
C ASN A 14 -15.14 -1.52 2.94
N GLU A 15 -13.85 -1.34 2.61
CA GLU A 15 -13.29 -1.55 1.26
C GLU A 15 -12.75 -2.98 1.04
N GLU A 16 -13.22 -3.98 1.79
CA GLU A 16 -12.71 -5.37 1.77
C GLU A 16 -12.58 -5.95 0.35
N LYS A 17 -13.55 -5.63 -0.51
CA LYS A 17 -13.59 -6.09 -1.91
C LYS A 17 -12.43 -5.54 -2.75
N TYR A 18 -11.95 -4.32 -2.47
CA TYR A 18 -11.00 -3.60 -3.33
C TYR A 18 -9.62 -3.43 -2.71
N LEU A 19 -9.50 -3.52 -1.38
CA LEU A 19 -8.23 -3.36 -0.67
C LEU A 19 -7.20 -4.41 -1.12
N GLY A 20 -7.61 -5.68 -1.26
CA GLY A 20 -6.73 -6.75 -1.74
C GLY A 20 -6.18 -6.49 -3.16
N PRO A 21 -7.04 -6.27 -4.16
CA PRO A 21 -6.61 -5.87 -5.51
C PRO A 21 -5.73 -4.61 -5.55
N CYS A 22 -6.04 -3.59 -4.74
CA CYS A 22 -5.25 -2.36 -4.63
C CYS A 22 -3.82 -2.65 -4.17
N ILE A 23 -3.66 -3.36 -3.05
CA ILE A 23 -2.35 -3.73 -2.51
C ILE A 23 -1.57 -4.59 -3.52
N LYS A 24 -2.23 -5.56 -4.17
CA LYS A 24 -1.60 -6.39 -5.22
C LYS A 24 -1.09 -5.56 -6.39
N SER A 25 -1.82 -4.52 -6.80
CA SER A 25 -1.40 -3.61 -7.88
C SER A 25 -0.15 -2.81 -7.52
N ILE A 26 -0.04 -2.35 -6.27
CA ILE A 26 1.14 -1.62 -5.76
C ILE A 26 2.35 -2.57 -5.67
N LEU A 27 2.14 -3.79 -5.16
CA LEU A 27 3.21 -4.81 -5.06
C LEU A 27 3.71 -5.30 -6.42
N ALA A 28 2.88 -5.26 -7.47
CA ALA A 28 3.25 -5.66 -8.82
C ALA A 28 4.12 -4.62 -9.55
N GLN A 29 4.32 -3.43 -8.97
CA GLN A 29 5.20 -2.42 -9.55
C GLN A 29 6.64 -2.94 -9.57
N LYS A 30 7.32 -2.80 -10.73
CA LYS A 30 8.75 -3.10 -10.87
C LYS A 30 9.60 -1.97 -10.26
N ALA A 31 9.29 -1.58 -9.03
CA ALA A 31 10.04 -0.55 -8.33
C ALA A 31 11.43 -1.09 -7.94
N THR A 32 12.49 -0.44 -8.40
CA THR A 32 13.88 -0.71 -7.98
C THR A 32 14.19 -0.17 -6.58
N THR A 33 13.16 0.37 -5.91
CA THR A 33 13.28 1.20 -4.72
C THR A 33 12.34 0.67 -3.64
N SER A 34 12.82 0.67 -2.39
CA SER A 34 12.03 0.23 -1.24
C SER A 34 10.89 1.20 -0.94
N PHE A 35 9.71 0.65 -0.64
CA PHE A 35 8.53 1.39 -0.23
C PHE A 35 7.79 0.66 0.89
N GLU A 36 6.90 1.37 1.57
CA GLU A 36 5.96 0.83 2.54
C GLU A 36 4.51 1.09 2.12
N ILE A 37 3.59 0.28 2.64
CA ILE A 37 2.14 0.45 2.46
C ILE A 37 1.53 0.57 3.85
N ILE A 38 0.80 1.65 4.07
CA ILE A 38 0.09 1.94 5.32
C ILE A 38 -1.40 1.97 5.01
N VAL A 39 -2.15 1.04 5.59
CA VAL A 39 -3.62 1.05 5.52
C VAL A 39 -4.13 1.77 6.75
N SER A 40 -4.76 2.93 6.55
CA SER A 40 -5.42 3.69 7.60
C SER A 40 -6.90 3.31 7.58
N ASP A 41 -7.23 2.34 8.44
CA ASP A 41 -8.60 1.90 8.62
C ASP A 41 -9.40 2.94 9.42
N ASN A 42 -10.63 3.20 8.98
CA ASN A 42 -11.56 4.12 9.63
C ASN A 42 -12.72 3.40 10.35
N GLY A 43 -12.44 2.20 10.88
CA GLY A 43 -13.27 1.54 11.90
C GLY A 43 -13.99 0.28 11.44
#